data_AF-A0A2S8G6A7-F1
#
_entry.id   AF-A0A2S8G6A7-F1
#
_cell.length_a   1.000
_cell.length_b   1.000
_cell.length_c   1.000
_cell.angle_alpha   90.00
_cell.angle_beta   90.00
_cell.angle_gamma   90.00
#
_symmetry.space_group_name_H-M   'P 1'
#
loop_
_entity.id
_entity.type
_entity.pdbx_description
1 polymer ?
#
loop_
_entity_poly.entity_id
_entity_poly.type
_entity_poly.pdbx_seq_one_letter_code
_entity_poly.pdbx_strand_id
1 'polypeptide(L)'
;MNAAVLCLCAVIAGADARETITSPEALYALHDRLFEISGNRNITVIGDGAAVVSQQGGSSFEPKYQLMVVPCPGSPGCFVSGYVRSDRLPDAQGRVDWNSGGGFGRNRPSSGAVIFPIYVDLERNVLLDLERHKLILALTPEETAAVTANVRKIVETYVDRLVDDPANERLAGQVRWLRDEFVVPPPVKIACEITHYENSPAAVKLQVTLSAGERKTSFEAPLHVKELLISSLAVPAEQYFAAGKAEESK
;
A
#
# COMPACT_ATOMS: atom_id res chain seq x y z
N MET A 1 37.27 -11.86 35.34
CA MET A 1 37.45 -11.97 33.88
C MET A 1 36.40 -12.96 33.40
N ASN A 2 35.33 -12.65 32.67
CA ASN A 2 35.02 -11.52 31.79
C ASN A 2 33.52 -11.20 31.88
N ALA A 3 33.19 -9.96 32.24
CA ALA A 3 31.86 -9.38 32.11
C ALA A 3 31.99 -8.22 31.12
N ALA A 4 31.70 -8.49 29.84
CA ALA A 4 31.59 -7.49 28.79
C ALA A 4 30.91 -8.10 27.56
N VAL A 5 29.63 -8.48 27.70
CA VAL A 5 28.71 -8.54 26.56
C VAL A 5 27.85 -7.29 26.71
N LEU A 6 28.38 -6.18 26.22
CA LEU A 6 27.70 -4.89 26.18
C LEU A 6 26.57 -5.00 25.15
N CYS A 7 25.34 -5.00 25.66
CA CYS A 7 24.12 -4.78 24.91
C CYS A 7 24.27 -3.51 24.05
N LEU A 8 24.45 -3.69 22.75
CA LEU A 8 24.31 -2.64 21.77
C LEU A 8 22.80 -2.42 21.50
N CYS A 9 22.05 -2.07 22.54
CA CYS A 9 20.73 -1.46 22.38
C CYS A 9 21.00 0.02 22.10
N ALA A 10 21.42 0.32 20.88
CA ALA A 10 21.53 1.70 20.43
C ALA A 10 20.14 2.32 20.48
N VAL A 11 20.00 3.30 21.37
CA VAL A 11 18.88 4.21 21.45
C VAL A 11 18.84 4.99 20.13
N ILE A 12 18.03 4.55 19.17
CA ILE A 12 17.64 5.36 18.02
C ILE A 12 16.52 6.27 18.52
N ALA A 13 16.88 7.28 19.31
CA ALA A 13 15.97 8.36 19.65
C ALA A 13 16.08 9.41 18.54
N GLY A 14 15.12 9.41 17.62
CA GLY A 14 14.84 10.54 16.73
C GLY A 14 15.47 10.52 15.33
N ALA A 15 15.96 9.40 14.83
CA ALA A 15 16.36 9.29 13.44
C ALA A 15 15.12 9.21 12.53
N ASP A 16 15.05 10.05 11.48
CA ASP A 16 14.08 9.90 10.39
C ASP A 16 14.20 8.46 9.83
N ALA A 17 13.10 7.82 9.42
CA ALA A 17 13.21 6.53 8.73
C ALA A 17 14.12 6.60 7.52
N ARG A 18 14.20 7.78 6.88
CA ARG A 18 15.10 8.06 5.79
C ARG A 18 16.58 7.95 6.19
N GLU A 19 16.93 8.07 7.47
CA GLU A 19 18.30 7.86 7.96
C GLU A 19 18.63 6.37 8.14
N THR A 20 17.63 5.52 8.38
CA THR A 20 17.82 4.08 8.60
C THR A 20 17.64 3.25 7.31
N ILE A 21 16.64 3.58 6.51
CA ILE A 21 16.41 3.03 5.17
C ILE A 21 16.55 4.19 4.18
N THR A 22 17.75 4.34 3.63
CA THR A 22 18.13 5.51 2.82
C THR A 22 18.04 5.28 1.31
N SER A 23 17.72 4.05 0.88
CA SER A 23 17.77 3.65 -0.52
C SER A 23 16.78 2.54 -0.87
N PRO A 24 16.43 2.39 -2.17
CA PRO A 24 15.69 1.22 -2.67
C PRO A 24 16.37 -0.11 -2.32
N GLU A 25 17.70 -0.16 -2.32
CA GLU A 25 18.49 -1.35 -1.98
C GLU A 25 18.29 -1.77 -0.51
N ALA A 26 18.32 -0.81 0.41
CA ALA A 26 18.08 -1.08 1.84
C ALA A 26 16.63 -1.56 2.06
N LEU A 27 15.67 -0.98 1.33
CA LEU A 27 14.29 -1.45 1.37
C LEU A 27 14.17 -2.87 0.79
N TYR A 28 14.80 -3.16 -0.34
CA TYR A 28 14.85 -4.51 -0.90
C TYR A 28 15.43 -5.52 0.09
N ALA A 29 16.50 -5.20 0.81
CA ALA A 29 17.08 -6.09 1.82
C ALA A 29 16.07 -6.47 2.93
N LEU A 30 15.16 -5.56 3.31
CA LEU A 30 14.08 -5.85 4.25
C LEU A 30 13.05 -6.83 3.67
N HIS A 31 12.67 -6.64 2.40
CA HIS A 31 11.81 -7.56 1.66
C HIS A 31 12.46 -8.94 1.55
N ASP A 32 13.73 -8.98 1.16
CA ASP A 32 14.50 -10.21 0.97
C ASP A 32 14.59 -11.02 2.27
N ARG A 33 14.80 -10.34 3.40
CA ARG A 33 14.83 -10.98 4.72
C ARG A 33 13.51 -11.68 5.09
N LEU A 34 12.36 -11.16 4.65
CA LEU A 34 11.05 -11.73 4.98
C LEU A 34 10.60 -12.82 4.01
N PHE A 35 10.93 -12.65 2.73
CA PHE A 35 10.40 -13.47 1.64
C PHE A 35 11.43 -14.34 0.93
N GLU A 36 12.72 -14.19 1.26
CA GLU A 36 13.84 -14.93 0.64
C GLU A 36 13.83 -14.80 -0.90
N ILE A 37 13.61 -13.59 -1.41
CA ILE A 37 13.41 -13.29 -2.84
C ILE A 37 14.64 -13.72 -3.65
N SER A 38 15.84 -13.45 -3.15
CA SER A 38 17.14 -13.80 -3.74
C SER A 38 17.35 -15.31 -3.86
N GLY A 39 16.68 -16.11 -3.01
CA GLY A 39 16.68 -17.57 -3.08
C GLY A 39 15.76 -18.12 -4.19
N ASN A 40 14.86 -17.30 -4.74
CA ASN A 40 13.89 -17.74 -5.73
C ASN A 40 14.46 -17.68 -7.15
N ARG A 41 14.81 -18.85 -7.69
CA ARG A 41 15.38 -19.00 -9.06
C ARG A 41 14.49 -18.47 -10.19
N ASN A 42 13.19 -18.25 -9.95
CA ASN A 42 12.27 -17.73 -10.95
C ASN A 42 12.19 -16.20 -10.96
N ILE A 43 12.93 -15.52 -10.06
CA ILE A 43 12.93 -14.07 -9.90
C ILE A 43 14.35 -13.55 -10.15
N THR A 44 14.46 -12.47 -10.90
CA THR A 44 15.70 -11.71 -11.05
C THR A 44 15.45 -10.30 -10.57
N VAL A 45 16.28 -9.84 -9.64
CA VAL A 45 16.23 -8.49 -9.07
C VAL A 45 17.11 -7.57 -9.91
N ILE A 46 16.62 -6.38 -10.26
CA ILE A 46 17.32 -5.39 -11.09
C ILE A 46 17.18 -4.00 -10.49
N GLY A 47 18.05 -3.07 -10.90
CA GLY A 47 18.01 -1.66 -10.46
C GLY A 47 18.13 -1.52 -8.94
N ASP A 48 19.11 -2.19 -8.33
CA ASP A 48 19.36 -2.17 -6.88
C ASP A 48 18.12 -2.52 -6.03
N GLY A 49 17.29 -3.46 -6.52
CA GLY A 49 16.07 -3.86 -5.83
C GLY A 49 14.82 -3.03 -6.17
N ALA A 50 14.93 -2.02 -7.03
CA ALA A 50 13.77 -1.22 -7.43
C ALA A 50 12.78 -2.00 -8.32
N ALA A 51 13.20 -3.10 -8.95
CA ALA A 51 12.33 -3.91 -9.78
C ALA A 51 12.68 -5.41 -9.73
N VAL A 52 11.68 -6.24 -10.01
CA VAL A 52 11.85 -7.69 -10.19
C VAL A 52 11.24 -8.18 -11.50
N VAL A 53 11.98 -9.09 -12.14
CA VAL A 53 11.61 -9.78 -13.38
C VAL A 53 11.31 -11.23 -13.05
N SER A 54 10.26 -11.80 -13.64
CA SER A 54 9.98 -13.23 -13.55
C SER A 54 10.49 -13.95 -14.78
N GLN A 55 11.28 -15.02 -14.62
CA GLN A 55 11.85 -15.79 -15.73
C GLN A 55 10.87 -16.79 -16.37
N GLN A 56 9.61 -16.86 -15.92
CA GLN A 56 8.62 -17.74 -16.53
C GLN A 56 8.23 -17.23 -17.93
N GLY A 57 8.74 -17.87 -18.99
CA GLY A 57 8.14 -17.78 -20.33
C GLY A 57 9.05 -17.49 -21.52
N GLY A 58 10.37 -17.37 -21.34
CA GLY A 58 11.32 -17.26 -22.45
C GLY A 58 11.30 -15.90 -23.18
N SER A 59 12.48 -15.26 -23.22
CA SER A 59 12.90 -14.18 -24.12
C SER A 59 12.57 -12.71 -23.85
N SER A 60 11.77 -12.33 -22.84
CA SER A 60 11.66 -10.91 -22.44
C SER A 60 12.06 -10.68 -20.99
N PHE A 61 13.04 -9.79 -20.77
CA PHE A 61 13.52 -9.32 -19.46
C PHE A 61 12.87 -7.99 -19.06
N GLU A 62 11.63 -7.72 -19.47
CA GLU A 62 10.94 -6.51 -19.02
C GLU A 62 10.65 -6.58 -17.51
N PRO A 63 10.87 -5.49 -16.74
CA PRO A 63 10.48 -5.41 -15.34
C PRO A 63 9.00 -5.73 -15.23
N LYS A 64 8.71 -6.88 -14.61
CA LYS A 64 7.33 -7.34 -14.42
C LYS A 64 6.71 -6.68 -13.21
N TYR A 65 7.53 -6.31 -12.22
CA TYR A 65 7.10 -5.60 -11.04
C TYR A 65 8.07 -4.50 -10.63
N GLN A 66 7.52 -3.39 -10.13
CA GLN A 66 8.26 -2.25 -9.59
C GLN A 66 8.01 -2.12 -8.09
N LEU A 67 9.05 -1.80 -7.32
CA LEU A 67 8.94 -1.55 -5.88
C LEU A 67 8.28 -0.19 -5.64
N MET A 68 7.11 -0.23 -5.02
CA MET A 68 6.29 0.94 -4.72
C MET A 68 6.24 1.18 -3.22
N VAL A 69 6.04 2.44 -2.84
CA VAL A 69 5.92 2.90 -1.46
C VAL A 69 4.68 3.78 -1.31
N VAL A 70 3.89 3.53 -0.27
CA VAL A 70 2.81 4.42 0.18
C VAL A 70 3.22 5.01 1.54
N PRO A 71 3.59 6.30 1.60
CA PRO A 71 4.02 6.92 2.84
C PRO A 71 2.88 7.15 3.82
N CYS A 72 3.18 7.10 5.12
CA CYS A 72 2.25 7.52 6.17
C CYS A 72 2.34 9.04 6.39
N PRO A 73 1.22 9.79 6.25
CA PRO A 73 1.20 11.22 6.53
C PRO A 73 1.63 11.55 7.95
N GLY A 74 2.57 12.50 8.10
CA GLY A 74 3.07 12.94 9.40
C GLY A 74 3.91 11.91 10.15
N SER A 75 4.31 10.81 9.51
CA SER A 75 5.14 9.76 10.11
C SER A 75 6.12 9.23 9.05
N PRO A 76 7.21 9.96 8.73
CA PRO A 76 8.17 9.58 7.69
C PRO A 76 8.80 8.20 7.97
N GLY A 77 8.87 7.85 9.27
CA GLY A 77 9.11 6.55 9.89
C GLY A 77 8.33 5.35 9.35
N CYS A 78 7.17 5.61 8.75
CA CYS A 78 6.11 4.64 8.55
C CYS A 78 5.60 4.66 7.12
N PHE A 79 5.53 3.48 6.50
CA PHE A 79 5.05 3.33 5.14
C PHE A 79 4.66 1.88 4.84
N VAL A 80 3.91 1.70 3.76
CA VAL A 80 3.66 0.39 3.14
C VAL A 80 4.51 0.28 1.90
N SER A 81 5.10 -0.88 1.64
CA SER A 81 5.85 -1.13 0.42
C SER A 81 5.60 -2.51 -0.16
N GLY A 82 5.83 -2.68 -1.45
CA GLY A 82 5.63 -3.95 -2.14
C GLY A 82 5.87 -3.81 -3.63
N TYR A 83 6.03 -4.95 -4.30
CA TYR A 83 6.27 -4.99 -5.73
C TYR A 83 4.96 -5.04 -6.48
N VAL A 84 4.72 -4.05 -7.33
CA VAL A 84 3.48 -3.88 -8.08
C VAL A 84 3.72 -4.22 -9.53
N ARG A 85 2.82 -5.02 -10.11
CA ARG A 85 2.93 -5.46 -11.50
C ARG A 85 2.85 -4.26 -12.44
N SER A 86 3.72 -4.19 -13.44
CA SER A 86 3.87 -2.99 -14.27
C SER A 86 2.58 -2.60 -15.04
N ASP A 87 1.75 -3.59 -15.42
CA ASP A 87 0.43 -3.38 -16.03
C ASP A 87 -0.67 -2.93 -15.05
N ARG A 88 -0.32 -2.79 -13.76
CA ARG A 88 -1.21 -2.34 -12.67
C ARG A 88 -0.73 -1.04 -12.01
N LEU A 89 0.36 -0.47 -12.50
CA LEU A 89 0.80 0.85 -12.04
C LEU A 89 -0.18 1.93 -12.52
N PRO A 90 -0.35 3.01 -11.74
CA PRO A 90 -1.13 4.15 -12.19
C PRO A 90 -0.56 4.71 -13.51
N ASP A 91 -1.43 5.03 -14.47
CA ASP A 91 -1.03 5.73 -15.68
C ASP A 91 -0.60 7.18 -15.40
N ALA A 92 -0.23 7.93 -16.43
CA ALA A 92 0.18 9.34 -16.29
C ALA A 92 -0.93 10.25 -15.70
N GLN A 93 -2.18 9.78 -15.68
CA GLN A 93 -3.32 10.46 -15.08
C GLN A 93 -3.67 9.89 -13.69
N GLY A 94 -2.87 8.96 -13.15
CA GLY A 94 -3.08 8.32 -11.86
C GLY A 94 -4.19 7.27 -11.87
N ARG A 95 -4.65 6.84 -13.06
CA ARG A 95 -5.71 5.83 -13.21
C ARG A 95 -5.13 4.43 -13.17
N VAL A 96 -5.89 3.52 -12.57
CA VAL A 96 -5.47 2.16 -12.28
C VAL A 96 -6.62 1.26 -12.66
N ASP A 97 -6.37 0.27 -13.50
CA ASP A 97 -7.38 -0.72 -13.83
C ASP A 97 -7.63 -1.65 -12.63
N TRP A 98 -8.61 -1.29 -11.80
CA TRP A 98 -9.12 -2.14 -10.71
C TRP A 98 -10.02 -3.27 -11.24
N ASN A 99 -10.51 -3.15 -12.48
CA ASN A 99 -11.58 -3.97 -13.05
C ASN A 99 -11.10 -5.16 -13.87
N SER A 100 -9.83 -5.22 -14.28
CA SER A 100 -9.25 -6.44 -14.88
C SER A 100 -9.02 -7.57 -13.86
N GLY A 101 -9.58 -7.45 -12.65
CA GLY A 101 -9.82 -8.53 -11.69
C GLY A 101 -11.30 -8.92 -11.53
N GLY A 102 -12.23 -8.31 -12.27
CA GLY A 102 -13.65 -8.71 -12.31
C GLY A 102 -14.53 -8.08 -11.25
N GLY A 103 -14.70 -6.75 -11.27
CA GLY A 103 -15.82 -6.01 -10.65
C GLY A 103 -16.03 -6.21 -9.13
N PHE A 104 -17.00 -5.48 -8.58
CA PHE A 104 -17.41 -5.59 -7.18
C PHE A 104 -18.21 -6.87 -6.85
N GLY A 105 -17.84 -7.99 -7.49
CA GLY A 105 -18.44 -9.30 -7.32
C GLY A 105 -17.36 -10.37 -7.13
N ARG A 106 -17.00 -10.64 -5.87
CA ARG A 106 -16.28 -11.84 -5.39
C ARG A 106 -14.87 -12.11 -5.91
N ASN A 107 -14.36 -11.43 -6.93
CA ASN A 107 -12.99 -11.61 -7.39
C ASN A 107 -12.12 -10.46 -6.88
N ARG A 108 -11.41 -10.74 -5.78
CA ARG A 108 -10.36 -9.86 -5.24
C ARG A 108 -9.38 -9.48 -6.35
N PRO A 109 -8.76 -8.28 -6.33
CA PRO A 109 -7.65 -7.97 -7.23
C PRO A 109 -6.70 -9.17 -7.21
N SER A 110 -6.46 -9.73 -8.39
CA SER A 110 -5.78 -11.02 -8.55
C SER A 110 -4.56 -11.03 -7.66
N SER A 111 -4.36 -12.11 -6.91
CA SER A 111 -3.27 -12.33 -5.94
C SER A 111 -1.84 -12.22 -6.51
N GLY A 112 -1.66 -11.62 -7.69
CA GLY A 112 -0.38 -11.32 -8.30
C GLY A 112 -0.26 -9.89 -8.86
N ALA A 113 -1.15 -8.95 -8.50
CA ALA A 113 -0.99 -7.52 -8.81
C ALA A 113 0.05 -6.86 -7.90
N VAL A 114 0.08 -7.27 -6.63
CA VAL A 114 1.07 -6.87 -5.63
C VAL A 114 1.69 -8.14 -5.08
N ILE A 115 3.02 -8.18 -4.97
CA ILE A 115 3.77 -9.27 -4.33
C ILE A 115 4.70 -8.70 -3.26
N PHE A 116 4.99 -9.54 -2.26
CA PHE A 116 5.83 -9.20 -1.12
C PHE A 116 5.42 -7.92 -0.36
N PRO A 117 4.12 -7.64 -0.11
CA PRO A 117 3.72 -6.43 0.57
C PRO A 117 4.14 -6.45 2.06
N ILE A 118 4.75 -5.36 2.51
CA ILE A 118 5.14 -5.15 3.91
C ILE A 118 4.61 -3.82 4.44
N TYR A 119 4.38 -3.76 5.75
CA TYR A 119 4.23 -2.52 6.51
C TYR A 119 5.47 -2.31 7.38
N VAL A 120 5.96 -1.07 7.40
CA VAL A 120 7.14 -0.66 8.15
C VAL A 120 6.75 0.49 9.08
N ASP A 121 7.18 0.43 10.33
CA ASP A 121 7.16 1.53 11.30
C ASP A 121 8.46 1.49 12.10
N LEU A 122 9.42 2.32 11.69
CA LEU A 122 10.78 2.30 12.24
C LEU A 122 10.85 2.85 13.66
N GLU A 123 10.00 3.81 14.02
CA GLU A 123 9.95 4.38 15.38
C GLU A 123 9.60 3.30 16.42
N ARG A 124 8.73 2.37 16.03
CA ARG A 124 8.27 1.28 16.90
C ARG A 124 8.96 -0.04 16.60
N ASN A 125 9.90 -0.06 15.65
CA ASN A 125 10.57 -1.26 15.16
C ASN A 125 9.58 -2.38 14.75
N VAL A 126 8.47 -1.99 14.11
CA VAL A 126 7.44 -2.91 13.62
C VAL A 126 7.63 -3.16 12.14
N LEU A 127 7.74 -4.43 11.78
CA LEU A 127 7.79 -4.90 10.40
C LEU A 127 6.77 -6.03 10.21
N LEU A 128 5.78 -5.81 9.36
CA LEU A 128 4.71 -6.77 9.11
C LEU A 128 4.74 -7.27 7.67
N ASP A 129 4.68 -8.59 7.52
CA ASP A 129 4.30 -9.25 6.27
C ASP A 129 2.77 -9.14 6.11
N LEU A 130 2.32 -8.44 5.07
CA LEU A 130 0.89 -8.19 4.80
C LEU A 130 0.19 -9.34 4.06
N GLU A 131 0.90 -10.43 3.76
CA GLU A 131 0.35 -11.69 3.27
C GLU A 131 0.24 -12.75 4.37
N ARG A 132 1.18 -12.76 5.32
CA ARG A 132 1.21 -13.74 6.41
C ARG A 132 0.56 -13.18 7.68
N HIS A 133 -0.70 -13.56 7.91
CA HIS A 133 -1.47 -13.17 9.11
C HIS A 133 -0.80 -13.52 10.46
N LYS A 134 0.16 -14.45 10.51
CA LYS A 134 0.80 -14.90 11.76
C LYS A 134 1.56 -13.79 12.49
N LEU A 135 2.26 -12.91 11.77
CA LEU A 135 3.04 -11.82 12.40
C LEU A 135 2.13 -10.73 12.95
N ILE A 136 0.99 -10.50 12.28
CA ILE A 136 -0.02 -9.54 12.71
C ILE A 136 -0.64 -9.95 14.05
N LEU A 137 -0.83 -11.26 14.27
CA LEU A 137 -1.37 -11.79 15.52
C LEU A 137 -0.38 -11.75 16.70
N ALA A 138 0.90 -11.48 16.43
CA ALA A 138 1.95 -11.41 17.45
C ALA A 138 2.15 -10.00 18.02
N LEU A 139 1.43 -9.00 17.49
CA LEU A 139 1.50 -7.63 17.97
C LEU A 139 0.95 -7.50 19.38
N THR A 140 1.61 -6.68 20.20
CA THR A 140 1.06 -6.21 21.46
C THR A 140 -0.17 -5.31 21.22
N PRO A 141 -1.02 -5.09 22.23
CA PRO A 141 -2.14 -4.17 22.11
C PRO A 141 -1.72 -2.73 21.74
N GLU A 142 -0.57 -2.28 22.24
CA GLU A 142 -0.01 -0.96 21.94
C GLU A 142 0.43 -0.87 20.47
N GLU A 143 1.19 -1.84 19.98
CA GLU A 143 1.58 -1.90 18.56
C GLU A 143 0.35 -2.03 17.65
N THR A 144 -0.64 -2.83 18.04
CA THR A 144 -1.90 -2.98 17.31
C THR A 144 -2.62 -1.63 17.18
N ALA A 145 -2.71 -0.87 18.26
CA ALA A 145 -3.32 0.46 18.26
C ALA A 145 -2.52 1.44 17.37
N ALA A 146 -1.19 1.43 17.47
CA ALA A 146 -0.32 2.29 16.66
C ALA A 146 -0.41 1.97 15.16
N VAL A 147 -0.33 0.69 14.78
CA VAL A 147 -0.49 0.23 13.40
C VAL A 147 -1.87 0.62 12.88
N THR A 148 -2.94 0.39 13.66
CA THR A 148 -4.30 0.77 13.26
C THR A 148 -4.43 2.27 13.04
N ALA A 149 -3.82 3.10 13.90
CA ALA A 149 -3.84 4.54 13.77
C ALA A 149 -3.09 5.02 12.50
N ASN A 150 -1.91 4.47 12.22
CA ASN A 150 -1.14 4.82 11.03
C ASN A 150 -1.80 4.34 9.73
N VAL A 151 -2.36 3.11 9.73
CA VAL A 151 -3.16 2.61 8.61
C VAL A 151 -4.36 3.50 8.34
N ARG A 152 -5.05 3.98 9.40
CA ARG A 152 -6.14 4.94 9.25
C ARG A 152 -5.66 6.23 8.57
N LYS A 153 -4.55 6.85 8.99
CA LYS A 153 -4.00 8.06 8.35
C LYS A 153 -3.71 7.86 6.87
N ILE A 154 -3.09 6.73 6.51
CA ILE A 154 -2.80 6.38 5.12
C ILE A 154 -4.11 6.27 4.31
N VAL A 155 -5.10 5.57 4.86
CA VAL A 155 -6.41 5.39 4.21
C VAL A 155 -7.17 6.70 4.10
N GLU A 156 -7.12 7.59 5.10
CA GLU A 156 -7.77 8.91 5.06
C GLU A 156 -7.32 9.69 3.82
N THR A 157 -6.02 9.69 3.52
CA THR A 157 -5.48 10.33 2.30
C THR A 157 -6.04 9.71 1.02
N TYR A 158 -6.27 8.38 1.01
CA TYR A 158 -6.90 7.70 -0.12
C TYR A 158 -8.38 8.06 -0.25
N VAL A 159 -9.09 8.11 0.88
CA VAL A 159 -10.52 8.42 0.94
C VAL A 159 -10.80 9.84 0.49
N ASP A 160 -9.97 10.81 0.88
CA ASP A 160 -10.11 12.20 0.43
C ASP A 160 -10.05 12.28 -1.10
N ARG A 161 -9.06 11.62 -1.72
CA ARG A 161 -8.96 11.51 -3.18
C ARG A 161 -10.12 10.76 -3.83
N LEU A 162 -10.63 9.72 -3.16
CA LEU A 162 -11.75 8.93 -3.65
C LEU A 162 -13.05 9.75 -3.68
N VAL A 163 -13.27 10.58 -2.65
CA VAL A 163 -14.45 11.45 -2.54
C VAL A 163 -14.44 12.53 -3.61
N ASP A 164 -13.27 13.07 -3.92
CA ASP A 164 -13.07 14.13 -4.92
C ASP A 164 -13.09 13.62 -6.37
N ASP A 165 -13.05 12.30 -6.60
CA ASP A 165 -13.04 11.70 -7.93
C ASP A 165 -14.22 10.74 -8.18
N PRO A 166 -15.38 11.24 -8.64
CA PRO A 166 -16.50 10.42 -9.06
C PRO A 166 -16.21 9.47 -10.23
N ALA A 167 -15.10 9.68 -10.96
CA ALA A 167 -14.66 8.82 -12.04
C ALA A 167 -13.68 7.72 -11.58
N ASN A 168 -13.44 7.61 -10.26
CA ASN A 168 -12.53 6.63 -9.70
C ASN A 168 -12.92 5.21 -10.14
N GLU A 169 -11.97 4.49 -10.73
CA GLU A 169 -12.20 3.18 -11.32
C GLU A 169 -12.69 2.12 -10.32
N ARG A 170 -12.33 2.27 -9.04
CA ARG A 170 -12.87 1.43 -7.96
C ARG A 170 -14.38 1.56 -7.92
N LEU A 171 -14.91 2.79 -7.94
CA LEU A 171 -16.36 3.04 -7.80
C LEU A 171 -17.12 3.06 -9.13
N ALA A 172 -16.43 2.98 -10.28
CA ALA A 172 -17.03 3.16 -11.59
C ALA A 172 -18.25 2.25 -11.84
N GLY A 173 -18.23 1.01 -11.37
CA GLY A 173 -19.35 0.09 -11.48
C GLY A 173 -20.60 0.56 -10.75
N GLN A 174 -20.47 0.97 -9.48
CA GLN A 174 -21.57 1.45 -8.65
C GLN A 174 -22.05 2.85 -9.07
N VAL A 175 -21.13 3.73 -9.47
CA VAL A 175 -21.45 5.04 -10.03
C VAL A 175 -22.27 4.86 -11.30
N ARG A 176 -21.86 3.95 -12.20
CA ARG A 176 -22.64 3.64 -13.42
C ARG A 176 -24.01 3.08 -13.06
N TRP A 177 -24.08 2.10 -12.16
CA TRP A 177 -25.35 1.51 -11.71
C TRP A 177 -26.31 2.58 -11.16
N LEU A 178 -25.82 3.50 -10.32
CA LEU A 178 -26.65 4.59 -9.80
C LEU A 178 -27.07 5.58 -10.91
N ARG A 179 -26.24 5.80 -11.93
CA ARG A 179 -26.58 6.70 -13.05
C ARG A 179 -27.62 6.09 -14.00
N ASP A 180 -27.58 4.78 -14.22
CA ASP A 180 -28.50 4.05 -15.10
C ASP A 180 -29.96 4.10 -14.60
N GLU A 181 -30.15 4.45 -13.32
CA GLU A 181 -31.44 4.66 -12.67
C GLU A 181 -32.14 6.00 -13.03
N PHE A 182 -31.52 6.83 -13.86
CA PHE A 182 -32.02 8.15 -14.27
C PHE A 182 -32.10 8.29 -15.80
N VAL A 183 -33.13 8.97 -16.29
CA VAL A 183 -33.22 9.36 -17.72
C VAL A 183 -32.16 10.42 -18.06
N VAL A 184 -31.98 11.40 -17.18
CA VAL A 184 -30.89 12.39 -17.22
C VAL A 184 -30.18 12.34 -15.88
N PRO A 185 -29.00 11.69 -15.78
CA PRO A 185 -28.33 11.47 -14.50
C PRO A 185 -27.75 12.77 -13.93
N PRO A 186 -28.10 13.16 -12.70
CA PRO A 186 -27.43 14.27 -12.02
C PRO A 186 -26.00 13.89 -11.61
N PRO A 187 -25.16 14.86 -11.21
CA PRO A 187 -23.83 14.57 -10.66
C PRO A 187 -23.92 13.63 -9.44
N VAL A 188 -23.03 12.65 -9.39
CA VAL A 188 -22.91 11.72 -8.26
C VAL A 188 -21.98 12.33 -7.21
N LYS A 189 -22.43 12.37 -5.96
CA LYS A 189 -21.61 12.73 -4.80
C LYS A 189 -21.22 11.46 -4.05
N ILE A 190 -19.97 11.41 -3.62
CA ILE A 190 -19.41 10.32 -2.82
C ILE A 190 -19.21 10.83 -1.40
N ALA A 191 -19.59 10.03 -0.41
CA ALA A 191 -19.16 10.19 0.96
C ALA A 191 -18.61 8.85 1.44
N CYS A 192 -17.56 8.86 2.26
CA CYS A 192 -16.91 7.64 2.70
C CYS A 192 -16.48 7.79 4.16
N GLU A 193 -16.83 6.80 4.98
CA GLU A 193 -16.43 6.72 6.37
C GLU A 193 -15.52 5.51 6.60
N ILE A 194 -14.46 5.71 7.39
CA ILE A 194 -13.48 4.65 7.72
C ILE A 194 -13.84 4.04 9.07
N THR A 195 -14.24 2.77 9.02
CA THR A 195 -14.53 1.96 10.20
C THR A 195 -13.44 0.91 10.44
N HIS A 196 -13.30 0.49 11.69
CA HIS A 196 -12.29 -0.50 12.08
C HIS A 196 -12.64 -1.89 11.51
N TYR A 197 -11.61 -2.62 11.06
CA TYR A 197 -11.76 -4.01 10.65
C TYR A 197 -11.24 -4.92 11.77
N GLU A 198 -12.16 -5.48 12.55
CA GLU A 198 -11.85 -6.21 13.80
C GLU A 198 -10.82 -7.34 13.64
N ASN A 199 -10.73 -7.93 12.46
CA ASN A 199 -9.88 -9.09 12.21
C ASN A 199 -8.48 -8.73 11.67
N SER A 200 -8.16 -7.45 11.46
CA SER A 200 -6.82 -7.07 10.98
C SER A 200 -6.49 -5.59 11.24
N PRO A 201 -5.42 -5.27 11.99
CA PRO A 201 -4.93 -3.89 12.13
C PRO A 201 -4.39 -3.31 10.81
N ALA A 202 -4.11 -4.15 9.80
CA ALA A 202 -3.65 -3.73 8.47
C ALA A 202 -4.78 -3.64 7.43
N ALA A 203 -6.03 -3.64 7.88
CA ALA A 203 -7.20 -3.45 7.04
C ALA A 203 -8.21 -2.52 7.71
N VAL A 204 -9.05 -1.92 6.88
CA VAL A 204 -10.16 -1.09 7.31
C VAL A 204 -11.41 -1.49 6.52
N LYS A 205 -12.57 -1.06 7.01
CA LYS A 205 -13.81 -1.16 6.26
C LYS A 205 -14.25 0.24 5.87
N LEU A 206 -14.43 0.46 4.58
CA LEU A 206 -14.98 1.69 4.02
C LEU A 206 -16.49 1.57 3.94
N GLN A 207 -17.21 2.49 4.58
CA GLN A 207 -18.64 2.67 4.38
C GLN A 207 -18.83 3.74 3.31
N VAL A 208 -19.08 3.33 2.07
CA VAL A 208 -19.23 4.24 0.93
C VAL A 208 -20.70 4.54 0.73
N THR A 209 -21.02 5.83 0.59
CA THR A 209 -22.33 6.34 0.24
C THR A 209 -22.23 7.07 -1.09
N LEU A 210 -23.07 6.67 -2.04
CA LEU A 210 -23.26 7.37 -3.30
C LEU A 210 -24.63 8.06 -3.28
N SER A 211 -24.68 9.30 -3.75
CA SER A 211 -25.95 10.05 -3.86
C SER A 211 -26.04 10.80 -5.18
N ALA A 212 -27.24 10.80 -5.77
CA ALA A 212 -27.54 11.44 -7.04
C ALA A 212 -29.00 11.94 -6.97
N GLY A 213 -29.19 13.27 -6.93
CA GLY A 213 -30.50 13.84 -6.61
C GLY A 213 -31.00 13.38 -5.23
N GLU A 214 -32.20 12.80 -5.17
CA GLU A 214 -32.79 12.24 -3.94
C GLU A 214 -32.43 10.77 -3.70
N ARG A 215 -31.84 10.08 -4.68
CA ARG A 215 -31.48 8.67 -4.53
C ARG A 215 -30.14 8.52 -3.84
N LYS A 216 -30.08 7.59 -2.90
CA LYS A 216 -28.87 7.23 -2.16
C LYS A 216 -28.72 5.72 -2.12
N THR A 217 -27.48 5.26 -2.25
CA THR A 217 -27.10 3.87 -1.97
C THR A 217 -25.86 3.86 -1.11
N SER A 218 -25.73 2.84 -0.27
CA SER A 218 -24.57 2.66 0.60
C SER A 218 -24.11 1.21 0.57
N PHE A 219 -22.81 0.99 0.67
CA PHE A 219 -22.22 -0.34 0.73
C PHE A 219 -20.93 -0.33 1.52
N GLU A 220 -20.61 -1.49 2.09
CA GLU A 220 -19.35 -1.74 2.77
C GLU A 220 -18.33 -2.32 1.80
N ALA A 221 -17.11 -1.81 1.84
CA ALA A 221 -15.98 -2.36 1.09
C ALA A 221 -14.80 -2.57 2.04
N PRO A 222 -14.31 -3.82 2.25
CA PRO A 222 -13.04 -4.00 2.91
C PRO A 222 -11.93 -3.39 2.06
N LEU A 223 -10.94 -2.79 2.71
CA LEU A 223 -9.73 -2.28 2.08
C LEU A 223 -8.53 -2.77 2.89
N HIS A 224 -7.71 -3.63 2.29
CA HIS A 224 -6.42 -3.97 2.87
C HIS A 224 -5.40 -2.90 2.50
N VAL A 225 -4.56 -2.48 3.44
CA VAL A 225 -3.61 -1.36 3.20
C VAL A 225 -2.65 -1.66 2.03
N LYS A 226 -2.34 -2.94 1.77
CA LYS A 226 -1.53 -3.35 0.61
C LYS A 226 -2.18 -3.03 -0.75
N GLU A 227 -3.50 -2.92 -0.82
CA GLU A 227 -4.19 -2.50 -2.05
C GLU A 227 -3.87 -1.05 -2.41
N LEU A 228 -3.42 -0.23 -1.45
CA LEU A 228 -3.02 1.15 -1.75
C LEU A 228 -1.72 1.23 -2.55
N LEU A 229 -0.94 0.15 -2.63
CA LEU A 229 0.27 0.09 -3.47
C LEU A 229 -0.05 0.19 -4.96
N ILE A 230 -1.27 -0.17 -5.39
CA ILE A 230 -1.73 0.06 -6.77
C ILE A 230 -2.50 1.37 -6.91
N SER A 231 -2.61 2.21 -5.88
CA SER A 231 -3.35 3.47 -5.96
C SER A 231 -2.47 4.64 -6.37
N SER A 232 -3.07 5.80 -6.64
CA SER A 232 -2.34 7.05 -6.90
C SER A 232 -1.55 7.59 -5.70
N LEU A 233 -1.71 7.00 -4.51
CA LEU A 233 -0.84 7.30 -3.35
C LEU A 233 0.54 6.65 -3.45
N ALA A 234 0.66 5.58 -4.23
CA ALA A 234 1.90 4.85 -4.34
C ALA A 234 2.88 5.60 -5.23
N VAL A 235 4.12 5.73 -4.75
CA VAL A 235 5.23 6.31 -5.49
C VAL A 235 6.32 5.25 -5.67
N PRO A 236 7.07 5.25 -6.79
CA PRO A 236 8.23 4.38 -6.94
C PRO A 236 9.24 4.60 -5.81
N ALA A 237 9.86 3.53 -5.31
CA ALA A 237 10.84 3.62 -4.22
C ALA A 237 11.99 4.59 -4.53
N GLU A 238 12.48 4.61 -5.77
CA GLU A 238 13.50 5.57 -6.22
C GLU A 238 13.07 7.02 -6.00
N GLN A 239 11.82 7.36 -6.34
CA GLN A 239 11.27 8.71 -6.15
C GLN A 239 11.09 9.03 -4.66
N TYR A 240 10.59 8.06 -3.88
CA TYR A 240 10.39 8.21 -2.44
C TYR A 240 11.69 8.57 -1.71
N PHE A 241 12.78 7.86 -1.99
CA PHE A 241 14.07 8.10 -1.34
C PHE A 241 14.83 9.29 -1.96
N ALA A 242 14.61 9.62 -3.23
CA ALA A 242 15.18 10.83 -3.84
C ALA A 242 14.58 12.12 -3.24
N ALA A 243 13.28 12.14 -2.95
CA ALA A 243 12.61 13.28 -2.34
C ALA A 243 13.18 13.64 -0.96
N GLY A 244 13.59 12.64 -0.17
CA GLY A 244 14.18 12.87 1.15
C GLY A 244 15.50 13.63 1.13
N LYS A 245 16.38 13.31 0.17
CA LYS A 245 17.68 13.99 0.01
C LYS A 245 17.55 15.46 -0.38
N ALA A 246 16.46 15.83 -1.05
CA ALA A 246 16.22 17.19 -1.51
C ALA A 246 15.68 18.11 -0.39
N GLU A 247 14.97 17.55 0.60
CA GLU A 247 14.48 18.30 1.76
C GLU A 247 15.60 18.60 2.77
N GLU A 248 16.62 17.75 2.89
CA GLU A 248 17.79 17.95 3.77
C GLU A 248 18.79 18.99 3.23
N SER A 249 18.70 19.37 1.95
CA SER A 249 19.62 20.32 1.29
C SER A 249 19.10 21.77 1.27
N LYS A 250 17.97 22.05 1.93
CA LYS A 250 17.34 23.38 2.03
C LYS A 250 17.39 23.91 3.46
#